data_AF-A0A6J6X447-F1
#
_entry.id   AF-A0A6J6X447-F1
#
_cell.length_a   1.000
_cell.length_b   1.000
_cell.length_c   1.000
_cell.angle_alpha   90.00
_cell.angle_beta   90.00
_cell.angle_gamma   90.00
#
_symmetry.space_group_name_H-M   'P 1'
#
loop_
_entity.id
_entity.type
_entity.pdbx_description
1 polymer ?
#
loop_
_entity_poly.entity_id
_entity_poly.type
_entity_poly.pdbx_seq_one_letter_code
_entity_poly.pdbx_strand_id
1 'polypeptide(L)'
;MRIGTAPYVVWVKNYSRFVRRAAVASVVLWLSTMLLGAGSVTAALADASVLTITPSMARVGDAIMVTGQSCAAGQSVTGVRLDTAYTGAARASTQVALDLAPLAIAQTAGGFSFTYVPSEAEVELGFQVTCSDGSVATSPTRKVWVFGPYGRHWFLQSGSALAATAGSTVNVVIRSMDCVEGSLATVTLGRHLNTLAGSVEGTITSGVLDVMMLVSSSAASSVSDLEMRCESVRGGILSDLRPFAVSALGKPLPATGGVSSGELVIASLLVLAGLGLIGCRHDRRIAKRSAPRSLSC
;
A
#
# COMPACT_ATOMS: atom_id res chain seq x y z
N MET A 1 -61.81 -86.46 -28.51
CA MET A 1 -60.67 -85.93 -27.73
C MET A 1 -60.58 -84.43 -27.96
N ARG A 2 -60.85 -83.60 -26.95
CA ARG A 2 -60.64 -82.14 -26.99
C ARG A 2 -59.40 -81.82 -26.18
N ILE A 3 -58.39 -81.23 -26.81
CA ILE A 3 -57.17 -80.74 -26.16
C ILE A 3 -57.43 -79.29 -25.74
N GLY A 4 -57.35 -79.02 -24.44
CA GLY A 4 -57.63 -77.71 -23.84
C GLY A 4 -56.47 -76.73 -24.00
N THR A 5 -56.73 -75.58 -24.63
CA THR A 5 -55.78 -74.47 -24.83
C THR A 5 -55.81 -73.46 -23.68
N ALA A 6 -55.59 -73.92 -22.44
CA ALA A 6 -55.64 -73.07 -21.25
C ALA A 6 -54.32 -72.45 -20.73
N PRO A 7 -53.08 -72.83 -21.13
CA PRO A 7 -51.89 -72.28 -20.46
C PRO A 7 -51.35 -70.96 -21.04
N TYR A 8 -51.72 -70.55 -22.25
CA TYR A 8 -51.08 -69.41 -22.92
C TYR A 8 -51.53 -68.01 -22.46
N VAL A 9 -52.74 -67.89 -21.90
CA VAL A 9 -53.32 -66.57 -21.57
C VAL A 9 -52.80 -66.00 -20.24
N VAL A 10 -52.32 -66.86 -19.34
CA VAL A 10 -51.86 -66.44 -18.00
C VAL A 10 -50.45 -65.83 -18.06
N TRP A 11 -49.60 -66.26 -19.01
CA TRP A 11 -48.21 -65.80 -19.09
C TRP A 11 -48.08 -64.36 -19.60
N VAL A 12 -48.91 -63.96 -20.58
CA VAL A 12 -48.86 -62.61 -21.19
C VAL A 12 -49.33 -61.52 -20.22
N LYS A 13 -50.30 -61.81 -19.35
CA LYS A 13 -50.82 -60.82 -18.38
C LYS A 13 -49.82 -60.49 -17.27
N ASN A 14 -48.99 -61.45 -16.83
CA ASN A 14 -47.99 -61.19 -15.79
C ASN A 14 -46.75 -60.43 -16.30
N TYR A 15 -46.36 -60.62 -17.56
CA TYR A 15 -45.21 -59.90 -18.15
C TYR A 15 -45.46 -58.39 -18.27
N SER A 16 -46.69 -57.98 -18.64
CA SER A 16 -47.06 -56.57 -18.79
C SER A 16 -47.04 -55.75 -17.48
N ARG A 17 -47.27 -56.40 -16.33
CA ARG A 17 -47.26 -55.74 -15.02
C ARG A 17 -45.84 -55.55 -14.47
N PHE A 18 -44.90 -56.42 -14.85
CA PHE A 18 -43.51 -56.33 -14.41
C PHE A 18 -42.76 -55.20 -15.15
N VAL A 19 -42.97 -55.08 -16.47
CA VAL A 19 -42.34 -54.03 -17.29
C VAL A 19 -42.85 -52.63 -16.91
N ARG A 20 -44.14 -52.48 -16.57
CA ARG A 20 -44.68 -51.19 -16.11
C ARG A 20 -44.15 -50.75 -14.75
N ARG A 21 -43.82 -51.68 -13.84
CA ARG A 21 -43.24 -51.34 -12.53
C ARG A 21 -41.75 -51.00 -12.61
N ALA A 22 -41.01 -51.66 -13.49
CA ALA A 22 -39.60 -51.34 -13.72
C ALA A 22 -39.41 -49.97 -14.39
N ALA A 23 -40.28 -49.60 -15.34
CA ALA A 23 -40.21 -48.29 -16.00
C ALA A 23 -40.51 -47.11 -15.05
N VAL A 24 -41.45 -47.28 -14.11
CA VAL A 24 -41.81 -46.23 -13.14
C VAL A 24 -40.73 -46.05 -12.08
N ALA A 25 -40.06 -47.13 -11.64
CA ALA A 25 -38.95 -47.03 -10.71
C ALA A 25 -37.74 -46.26 -11.29
N SER A 26 -37.46 -46.42 -12.58
CA SER A 26 -36.37 -45.70 -13.25
C SER A 26 -36.66 -44.20 -13.42
N VAL A 27 -37.92 -43.81 -13.65
CA VAL A 27 -38.30 -42.39 -13.76
C VAL A 27 -38.28 -41.69 -12.39
N VAL A 28 -38.66 -42.37 -11.32
CA VAL A 28 -38.62 -41.80 -9.96
C VAL A 28 -37.17 -41.63 -9.47
N LEU A 29 -36.25 -42.54 -9.82
CA LEU A 29 -34.82 -42.39 -9.51
C LEU A 29 -34.17 -41.23 -10.31
N TRP A 30 -34.62 -40.99 -11.54
CA TRP A 30 -34.19 -39.85 -12.36
C TRP A 30 -34.75 -38.50 -11.90
N LEU A 31 -35.98 -38.47 -11.37
CA LEU A 31 -36.54 -37.22 -10.81
C LEU A 31 -35.97 -36.87 -9.44
N SER A 32 -35.54 -37.85 -8.64
CA SER A 32 -34.97 -37.60 -7.31
C SER A 32 -33.52 -37.12 -7.36
N THR A 33 -32.76 -37.41 -8.43
CA THR A 33 -31.47 -36.75 -8.69
C THR A 33 -31.63 -35.31 -9.19
N MET A 34 -32.75 -34.98 -9.84
CA MET A 34 -33.03 -33.60 -10.29
C MET A 34 -33.45 -32.65 -9.15
N LEU A 35 -34.03 -33.15 -8.04
CA LEU A 35 -34.37 -32.31 -6.88
C LEU A 35 -33.25 -32.17 -5.84
N LEU A 36 -32.26 -33.06 -5.81
CA LEU A 36 -31.01 -32.87 -5.04
C LEU A 36 -29.94 -32.09 -5.81
N GLY A 37 -30.20 -31.80 -7.10
CA GLY A 37 -29.44 -30.86 -7.92
C GLY A 37 -29.88 -29.40 -7.76
N ALA A 38 -30.67 -29.07 -6.72
CA ALA A 38 -30.87 -27.71 -6.26
C ALA A 38 -29.55 -27.19 -5.66
N GLY A 39 -28.67 -26.79 -6.58
CA GLY A 39 -27.52 -25.94 -6.39
C GLY A 39 -26.91 -26.00 -5.00
N SER A 40 -26.01 -26.96 -4.78
CA SER A 40 -24.74 -26.53 -4.22
C SER A 40 -24.25 -25.40 -5.12
N VAL A 41 -24.57 -24.17 -4.72
CA VAL A 41 -23.82 -22.98 -5.11
C VAL A 41 -22.46 -23.25 -4.50
N THR A 42 -21.67 -24.11 -5.15
CA THR A 42 -20.25 -23.92 -5.19
C THR A 42 -20.15 -22.52 -5.75
N ALA A 43 -20.05 -21.54 -4.84
CA ALA A 43 -19.51 -20.25 -5.18
C ALA A 43 -18.24 -20.61 -5.93
N ALA A 44 -18.31 -20.52 -7.27
CA ALA A 44 -17.14 -20.55 -8.08
C ALA A 44 -16.37 -19.37 -7.52
N LEU A 45 -15.36 -19.66 -6.69
CA LEU A 45 -14.41 -18.68 -6.23
C LEU A 45 -13.89 -18.09 -7.54
N ALA A 46 -14.42 -16.92 -7.90
CA ALA A 46 -13.95 -16.20 -9.06
C ALA A 46 -12.44 -16.10 -8.86
N ASP A 47 -11.69 -16.60 -9.85
CA ASP A 47 -10.24 -16.46 -9.87
C ASP A 47 -9.90 -15.04 -9.45
N ALA A 48 -8.92 -14.88 -8.55
CA ALA A 48 -8.56 -13.59 -7.96
C ALA A 48 -8.37 -12.54 -9.06
N SER A 49 -9.43 -11.78 -9.31
CA SER A 49 -9.49 -10.95 -10.52
C SER A 49 -8.62 -9.72 -10.30
N VAL A 50 -7.81 -9.43 -11.31
CA VAL A 50 -6.87 -8.32 -11.27
C VAL A 50 -7.61 -7.01 -11.54
N LEU A 51 -7.49 -6.06 -10.62
CA LEU A 51 -7.94 -4.69 -10.87
C LEU A 51 -7.04 -4.03 -11.92
N THR A 52 -7.66 -3.31 -12.86
CA THR A 52 -6.97 -2.43 -13.79
C THR A 52 -7.06 -0.99 -13.27
N ILE A 53 -5.93 -0.30 -13.21
CA ILE A 53 -5.84 1.05 -12.66
C ILE A 53 -5.15 1.94 -13.69
N THR A 54 -5.70 3.13 -13.94
CA THR A 54 -5.14 4.08 -14.91
C THR A 54 -5.41 5.51 -14.46
N PRO A 55 -4.40 6.41 -14.51
CA PRO A 55 -3.00 6.17 -14.90
C PRO A 55 -2.18 5.47 -13.79
N SER A 56 -0.97 5.00 -14.14
CA SER A 56 0.02 4.48 -13.16
C SER A 56 0.80 5.59 -12.43
N MET A 57 0.69 6.83 -12.90
CA MET A 57 1.28 8.02 -12.31
C MET A 57 0.22 9.12 -12.27
N ALA A 58 0.03 9.72 -11.10
CA ALA A 58 -0.95 10.77 -10.87
C ALA A 58 -0.34 11.85 -9.99
N ARG A 59 -0.95 13.04 -9.96
CA ARG A 59 -0.73 14.05 -8.92
C ARG A 59 -1.88 14.06 -7.95
N VAL A 60 -1.68 14.74 -6.82
CA VAL A 60 -2.77 15.12 -5.93
C VAL A 60 -3.83 15.89 -6.72
N GLY A 61 -5.08 15.47 -6.60
CA GLY A 61 -6.20 16.04 -7.34
C GLY A 61 -6.49 15.40 -8.70
N ASP A 62 -5.59 14.57 -9.25
CA ASP A 62 -5.84 13.88 -10.51
C ASP A 62 -6.83 12.71 -10.32
N ALA A 63 -7.66 12.46 -11.32
CA ALA A 63 -8.58 11.34 -11.32
C ALA A 63 -7.85 10.03 -11.67
N ILE A 64 -7.94 9.05 -10.77
CA ILE A 64 -7.48 7.67 -10.98
C ILE A 64 -8.71 6.81 -11.25
N MET A 65 -8.79 6.22 -12.44
CA MET A 65 -9.84 5.28 -12.77
C MET A 65 -9.42 3.87 -12.37
N VAL A 66 -10.30 3.18 -11.63
CA VAL A 66 -10.14 1.78 -11.24
C VAL A 66 -11.26 0.98 -11.87
N THR A 67 -10.92 -0.09 -12.57
CA THR A 67 -11.88 -0.99 -13.22
C THR A 67 -11.62 -2.44 -12.81
N GLY A 68 -12.69 -3.23 -12.74
CA GLY A 68 -12.63 -4.65 -12.44
C GLY A 68 -13.81 -5.41 -13.03
N GLN A 69 -13.63 -6.70 -13.30
CA GLN A 69 -14.69 -7.59 -13.84
C GLN A 69 -15.10 -8.65 -12.83
N SER A 70 -14.82 -8.37 -11.56
CA SER A 70 -14.69 -9.34 -10.47
C SER A 70 -15.99 -9.81 -9.86
N CYS A 71 -16.97 -8.91 -9.80
CA CYS A 71 -18.26 -9.24 -9.21
C CYS A 71 -19.04 -10.03 -10.26
N ALA A 72 -19.43 -11.26 -9.93
CA ALA A 72 -20.26 -12.09 -10.80
C ALA A 72 -21.54 -11.34 -11.21
N ALA A 73 -22.13 -11.71 -12.36
CA ALA A 73 -23.35 -11.08 -12.83
C ALA A 73 -24.46 -11.10 -11.75
N GLY A 74 -25.04 -9.92 -11.45
CA GLY A 74 -26.03 -9.75 -10.39
C GLY A 74 -25.45 -9.53 -8.99
N GLN A 75 -24.13 -9.54 -8.84
CA GLN A 75 -23.44 -9.14 -7.61
C GLN A 75 -23.01 -7.68 -7.68
N SER A 76 -22.93 -7.02 -6.52
CA SER A 76 -22.54 -5.63 -6.39
C SER A 76 -21.28 -5.49 -5.54
N VAL A 77 -20.49 -4.46 -5.79
CA VAL A 77 -19.42 -4.00 -4.88
C VAL A 77 -20.03 -3.61 -3.53
N THR A 78 -19.53 -4.22 -2.46
CA THR A 78 -19.93 -3.98 -1.07
C THR A 78 -18.84 -3.32 -0.23
N GLY A 79 -17.61 -3.26 -0.75
CA GLY A 79 -16.51 -2.59 -0.08
C GLY A 79 -15.37 -2.22 -1.02
N VAL A 80 -14.72 -1.10 -0.73
CA VAL A 80 -13.47 -0.69 -1.37
C VAL A 80 -12.48 -0.32 -0.28
N ARG A 81 -11.26 -0.82 -0.38
CA ARG A 81 -10.14 -0.48 0.50
C ARG A 81 -9.01 0.12 -0.31
N LEU A 82 -8.41 1.16 0.25
CA LEU A 82 -7.18 1.78 -0.23
C LEU A 82 -6.01 1.25 0.60
N ASP A 83 -4.97 0.76 -0.07
CA ASP A 83 -3.67 0.49 0.54
C ASP A 83 -2.70 1.61 0.17
N THR A 84 -2.31 2.41 1.15
CA THR A 84 -1.37 3.53 0.97
C THR A 84 -0.03 3.16 1.55
N ALA A 85 1.02 3.21 0.74
CA ALA A 85 2.40 3.07 1.17
C ALA A 85 3.14 4.38 1.04
N TYR A 86 3.82 4.77 2.12
CA TYR A 86 4.70 5.94 2.14
C TYR A 86 6.11 5.46 1.83
N THR A 87 6.68 5.87 0.70
CA THR A 87 8.05 5.44 0.38
C THR A 87 9.10 6.44 0.86
N GLY A 88 10.09 5.94 1.60
CA GLY A 88 11.14 6.74 2.26
C GLY A 88 10.95 6.99 3.76
N ALA A 89 9.76 6.79 4.32
CA ALA A 89 9.54 6.82 5.77
C ALA A 89 9.34 5.40 6.30
N ALA A 90 9.81 5.10 7.51
CA ALA A 90 9.49 3.86 8.22
C ALA A 90 7.99 3.77 8.65
N ARG A 91 7.10 4.42 7.88
CA ARG A 91 5.66 4.39 8.10
C ARG A 91 5.14 3.10 7.50
N ALA A 92 4.47 2.31 8.33
CA ALA A 92 3.75 1.13 7.88
C ALA A 92 2.73 1.53 6.80
N SER A 93 2.51 0.65 5.83
CA SER A 93 1.40 0.81 4.90
C SER A 93 0.09 0.85 5.68
N THR A 94 -0.81 1.73 5.25
CA THR A 94 -2.11 1.92 5.89
C THR A 94 -3.19 1.41 4.96
N GLN A 95 -4.10 0.59 5.50
CA GLN A 95 -5.28 0.15 4.80
C GLN A 95 -6.50 0.86 5.35
N VAL A 96 -7.22 1.57 4.50
CA VAL A 96 -8.39 2.36 4.88
C VAL A 96 -9.58 1.93 4.03
N ALA A 97 -10.72 1.69 4.69
CA ALA A 97 -11.98 1.48 3.98
C ALA A 97 -12.48 2.81 3.43
N LEU A 98 -12.79 2.84 2.13
CA LEU A 98 -13.35 4.02 1.47
C LEU A 98 -14.87 4.00 1.57
N ASP A 99 -15.47 5.18 1.72
CA ASP A 99 -16.91 5.35 1.59
C ASP A 99 -17.32 5.15 0.12
N LEU A 100 -18.33 4.32 -0.11
CA LEU A 100 -18.81 3.97 -1.45
C LEU A 100 -19.67 5.07 -2.06
N ALA A 101 -20.36 5.86 -1.23
CA ALA A 101 -21.23 6.94 -1.70
C ALA A 101 -20.48 7.98 -2.56
N PRO A 102 -19.34 8.54 -2.12
CA PRO A 102 -18.58 9.51 -2.92
C PRO A 102 -17.80 8.88 -4.09
N LEU A 103 -17.55 7.56 -4.08
CA LEU A 103 -16.83 6.88 -5.16
C LEU A 103 -17.65 6.75 -6.45
N ALA A 104 -18.97 6.94 -6.39
CA ALA A 104 -19.90 6.86 -7.52
C ALA A 104 -19.64 5.61 -8.40
N ILE A 105 -19.67 4.44 -7.77
CA ILE A 105 -19.34 3.18 -8.44
C ILE A 105 -20.33 2.89 -9.56
N ALA A 106 -19.84 2.88 -10.80
CA ALA A 106 -20.60 2.45 -11.96
C ALA A 106 -20.49 0.92 -12.07
N GLN A 107 -21.64 0.24 -12.11
CA GLN A 107 -21.70 -1.22 -12.28
C GLN A 107 -22.46 -1.57 -13.54
N THR A 108 -21.96 -2.59 -14.23
CA THR A 108 -22.57 -3.22 -15.41
C THR A 108 -22.57 -4.72 -15.21
N ALA A 109 -23.30 -5.45 -16.07
CA ALA A 109 -23.28 -6.90 -16.05
C ALA A 109 -21.89 -7.52 -16.29
N GLY A 110 -20.94 -6.75 -16.87
CA GLY A 110 -19.58 -7.19 -17.19
C GLY A 110 -18.48 -6.65 -16.27
N GLY A 111 -18.83 -5.89 -15.22
CA GLY A 111 -17.85 -5.35 -14.28
C GLY A 111 -18.24 -4.02 -13.66
N PHE A 112 -17.29 -3.43 -12.94
CA PHE A 112 -17.45 -2.15 -12.25
C PHE A 112 -16.32 -1.19 -12.57
N SER A 113 -16.59 0.09 -12.37
CA SER A 113 -15.58 1.13 -12.36
C SER A 113 -15.88 2.18 -11.29
N PHE A 114 -14.83 2.82 -10.79
CA PHE A 114 -14.94 4.00 -9.94
C PHE A 114 -13.74 4.91 -10.16
N THR A 115 -13.87 6.15 -9.72
CA THR A 115 -12.77 7.12 -9.74
C THR A 115 -12.34 7.42 -8.32
N TYR A 116 -11.02 7.47 -8.10
CA TYR A 116 -10.43 7.92 -6.86
C TYR A 116 -9.56 9.14 -7.13
N VAL A 117 -9.64 10.14 -6.25
CA VAL A 117 -8.83 11.35 -6.32
C VAL A 117 -7.90 11.37 -5.11
N PRO A 118 -6.58 11.26 -5.29
CA PRO A 118 -5.65 11.23 -4.17
C PRO A 118 -5.50 12.62 -3.54
N SER A 119 -5.45 12.65 -2.22
CA SER A 119 -5.23 13.86 -1.41
C SER A 119 -3.78 13.99 -0.91
N GLU A 120 -2.99 12.94 -0.97
CA GLU A 120 -1.63 12.88 -0.45
C GLU A 120 -0.62 12.64 -1.58
N ALA A 121 0.53 13.31 -1.48
CA ALA A 121 1.64 13.19 -2.42
C ALA A 121 2.75 12.30 -1.85
N GLU A 122 3.65 11.84 -2.73
CA GLU A 122 4.79 10.99 -2.38
C GLU A 122 4.31 9.68 -1.71
N VAL A 123 3.26 9.08 -2.30
CA VAL A 123 2.68 7.80 -1.87
C VAL A 123 2.47 6.84 -3.03
N GLU A 124 2.45 5.54 -2.72
CA GLU A 124 2.01 4.50 -3.63
C GLU A 124 0.62 4.01 -3.21
N LEU A 125 -0.30 3.89 -4.17
CA LEU A 125 -1.66 3.44 -3.93
C LEU A 125 -1.92 2.06 -4.54
N GLY A 126 -2.58 1.22 -3.76
CA GLY A 126 -3.21 -0.02 -4.17
C GLY A 126 -4.69 -0.03 -3.79
N PHE A 127 -5.47 -0.88 -4.46
CA PHE A 127 -6.91 -1.00 -4.22
C PHE A 127 -7.30 -2.45 -4.00
N GLN A 128 -8.30 -2.64 -3.15
CA GLN A 128 -8.99 -3.89 -2.96
C GLN A 128 -10.48 -3.64 -3.02
N VAL A 129 -11.21 -4.49 -3.74
CA VAL A 129 -12.65 -4.40 -3.91
C VAL A 129 -13.27 -5.70 -3.44
N THR A 130 -14.32 -5.60 -2.64
CA THR A 130 -15.09 -6.73 -2.13
C THR A 130 -16.48 -6.71 -2.76
N CYS A 131 -16.93 -7.85 -3.27
CA CYS A 131 -18.25 -8.03 -3.87
C CYS A 131 -19.22 -8.68 -2.87
N SER A 132 -20.53 -8.63 -3.15
CA SER A 132 -21.59 -9.17 -2.29
C SER A 132 -21.56 -10.70 -2.13
N ASP A 133 -20.94 -11.42 -3.05
CA ASP A 133 -20.68 -12.86 -2.95
C ASP A 133 -19.47 -13.22 -2.07
N GLY A 134 -18.80 -12.20 -1.50
CA GLY A 134 -17.60 -12.36 -0.68
C GLY A 134 -16.30 -12.48 -1.48
N SER A 135 -16.36 -12.46 -2.82
CA SER A 135 -15.16 -12.42 -3.66
C SER A 135 -14.42 -11.10 -3.50
N VAL A 136 -13.10 -11.17 -3.71
CA VAL A 136 -12.20 -10.04 -3.52
C VAL A 136 -11.29 -9.88 -4.73
N ALA A 137 -11.28 -8.68 -5.27
CA ALA A 137 -10.35 -8.26 -6.31
C ALA A 137 -9.29 -7.35 -5.72
N THR A 138 -8.04 -7.55 -6.11
CA THR A 138 -6.93 -6.72 -5.63
C THR A 138 -6.13 -6.20 -6.81
N SER A 139 -5.48 -5.06 -6.61
CA SER A 139 -4.36 -4.67 -7.44
C SER A 139 -3.20 -5.63 -7.17
N PRO A 140 -2.69 -6.39 -8.17
CA PRO A 140 -1.61 -7.36 -7.96
C PRO A 140 -0.28 -6.72 -7.52
N THR A 141 -0.13 -5.41 -7.70
CA THR A 141 0.97 -4.58 -7.21
C THR A 141 0.44 -3.18 -6.91
N ARG A 142 1.05 -2.41 -6.00
CA ARG A 142 0.73 -0.99 -5.79
C ARG A 142 1.05 -0.24 -7.09
N LYS A 143 0.03 0.25 -7.80
CA LYS A 143 0.15 0.63 -9.23
C LYS A 143 0.18 2.12 -9.48
N VAL A 144 -0.19 2.94 -8.50
CA VAL A 144 -0.26 4.38 -8.73
C VAL A 144 0.72 5.09 -7.83
N TRP A 145 1.71 5.70 -8.46
CA TRP A 145 2.59 6.67 -7.81
C TRP A 145 1.91 8.03 -7.82
N VAL A 146 1.69 8.61 -6.64
CA VAL A 146 1.15 9.96 -6.52
C VAL A 146 2.28 10.93 -6.26
N PHE A 147 2.53 11.80 -7.23
CA PHE A 147 3.57 12.82 -7.18
C PHE A 147 3.07 14.11 -6.53
N GLY A 148 4.02 14.90 -6.01
CA GLY A 148 3.76 16.25 -5.51
C GLY A 148 3.44 17.26 -6.63
N PRO A 149 3.61 18.56 -6.38
CA PRO A 149 3.53 19.60 -7.42
C PRO A 149 4.53 19.41 -8.58
N TYR A 150 4.25 20.06 -9.72
CA TYR A 150 5.13 20.03 -10.91
C TYR A 150 6.56 20.48 -10.59
N GLY A 151 7.54 19.79 -11.16
CA GLY A 151 8.96 20.08 -10.99
C GLY A 151 9.57 19.53 -9.69
N ARG A 152 8.77 18.90 -8.81
CA ARG A 152 9.30 18.18 -7.65
C ARG A 152 9.57 16.72 -7.99
N HIS A 153 10.75 16.26 -7.63
CA HIS A 153 11.18 14.87 -7.80
C HIS A 153 11.04 14.12 -6.46
N TRP A 154 10.80 12.82 -6.56
CA TRP A 154 10.68 11.96 -5.40
C TRP A 154 11.93 11.10 -5.28
N PHE A 155 12.76 11.42 -4.28
CA PHE A 155 14.01 10.76 -4.02
C PHE A 155 13.80 9.58 -3.06
N LEU A 156 14.29 8.41 -3.46
CA LEU A 156 14.29 7.18 -2.69
C LEU A 156 15.74 6.68 -2.59
N GLN A 157 16.14 6.31 -1.39
CA GLN A 157 17.34 5.52 -1.17
C GLN A 157 16.92 4.22 -0.48
N SER A 158 17.65 3.13 -0.73
CA SER A 158 17.50 1.94 0.11
C SER A 158 18.01 2.27 1.52
N GLY A 159 17.08 2.43 2.47
CA GLY A 159 17.37 2.90 3.82
C GLY A 159 16.72 4.27 4.10
N SER A 160 16.19 4.43 5.31
CA SER A 160 15.28 5.52 5.71
C SER A 160 15.91 6.93 5.80
N ALA A 161 17.12 7.15 5.26
CA ALA A 161 17.76 8.46 5.19
C ALA A 161 18.63 8.58 3.93
N LEU A 162 18.56 9.75 3.27
CA LEU A 162 19.47 10.15 2.19
C LEU A 162 20.86 10.42 2.79
N ALA A 163 21.69 9.39 2.79
CA ALA A 163 22.86 9.30 3.67
C ALA A 163 23.95 8.40 3.06
N ALA A 164 25.20 8.84 3.09
CA ALA A 164 26.34 8.02 2.65
C ALA A 164 27.64 8.34 3.40
N THR A 165 28.61 7.44 3.27
CA THR A 165 29.96 7.61 3.80
C THR A 165 30.88 8.13 2.68
N ALA A 166 31.81 9.02 3.00
CA ALA A 166 32.85 9.44 2.08
C ALA A 166 33.66 8.23 1.59
N GLY A 167 33.90 8.13 0.28
CA GLY A 167 34.56 6.98 -0.36
C GLY A 167 33.67 5.76 -0.60
N SER A 168 32.36 5.84 -0.32
CA SER A 168 31.41 4.73 -0.56
C SER A 168 30.56 4.96 -1.80
N THR A 169 29.99 3.88 -2.32
CA THR A 169 28.97 3.92 -3.36
C THR A 169 27.58 3.88 -2.72
N VAL A 170 26.71 4.78 -3.16
CA VAL A 170 25.32 4.86 -2.74
C VAL A 170 24.42 4.60 -3.95
N ASN A 171 23.41 3.77 -3.75
CA ASN A 171 22.32 3.62 -4.70
C ASN A 171 21.32 4.78 -4.52
N VAL A 172 21.06 5.51 -5.59
CA VAL A 172 20.11 6.62 -5.62
C VAL A 172 19.00 6.27 -6.60
N VAL A 173 17.78 6.13 -6.09
CA VAL A 173 16.58 5.90 -6.91
C VAL A 173 15.75 7.17 -6.92
N ILE A 174 15.52 7.76 -8.08
CA ILE A 174 14.69 8.96 -8.19
C ILE A 174 13.50 8.63 -9.07
N ARG A 175 12.29 8.89 -8.55
CA ARG A 175 11.06 8.82 -9.32
C ARG A 175 10.69 10.21 -9.80
N SER A 176 10.31 10.31 -11.06
CA SER A 176 9.89 11.57 -11.68
C SER A 176 8.77 11.33 -12.67
N MET A 177 7.70 12.12 -12.54
CA MET A 177 6.61 12.20 -13.52
C MET A 177 6.92 13.23 -14.62
N ASP A 178 7.77 14.21 -14.33
CA ASP A 178 8.05 15.34 -15.22
C ASP A 178 9.27 15.13 -16.12
N CYS A 179 10.20 14.30 -15.67
CA CYS A 179 11.31 13.86 -16.49
C CYS A 179 10.82 12.70 -17.38
N VAL A 180 10.57 13.01 -18.66
CA VAL A 180 9.99 12.08 -19.63
C VAL A 180 10.91 10.87 -19.83
N GLU A 181 10.33 9.69 -20.05
CA GLU A 181 11.08 8.48 -20.40
C GLU A 181 12.07 8.73 -21.55
N GLY A 182 13.29 8.21 -21.41
CA GLY A 182 14.41 8.43 -22.33
C GLY A 182 15.18 9.73 -22.11
N SER A 183 14.72 10.63 -21.22
CA SER A 183 15.48 11.84 -20.87
C SER A 183 16.77 11.49 -20.14
N LEU A 184 17.84 12.25 -20.42
CA LEU A 184 19.08 12.19 -19.67
C LEU A 184 18.92 12.99 -18.37
N ALA A 185 19.29 12.39 -17.26
CA ALA A 185 19.28 13.01 -15.96
C ALA A 185 20.66 12.91 -15.31
N THR A 186 21.11 14.02 -14.73
CA THR A 186 22.33 14.10 -13.95
C THR A 186 21.94 14.25 -12.48
N VAL A 187 22.55 13.45 -11.62
CA VAL A 187 22.44 13.60 -10.17
C VAL A 187 23.78 14.06 -9.65
N THR A 188 23.80 15.21 -8.98
CA THR A 188 24.99 15.78 -8.36
C THR A 188 24.81 15.83 -6.85
N LEU A 189 25.81 15.37 -6.13
CA LEU A 189 25.95 15.57 -4.69
C LEU A 189 26.94 16.69 -4.46
N GLY A 190 26.53 17.76 -3.79
CA GLY A 190 27.41 18.85 -3.44
C GLY A 190 26.85 19.72 -2.33
N ARG A 191 27.66 20.60 -1.76
CA ARG A 191 27.08 21.70 -0.97
C ARG A 191 26.36 22.65 -1.92
N HIS A 192 25.31 23.29 -1.44
CA HIS A 192 24.56 24.38 -2.10
C HIS A 192 25.41 25.54 -2.69
N LEU A 193 26.76 25.50 -2.63
CA LEU A 193 27.72 26.56 -2.99
C LEU A 193 29.10 26.02 -3.48
N ASN A 194 29.16 25.16 -4.51
CA ASN A 194 30.35 24.89 -5.37
C ASN A 194 31.37 23.81 -4.95
N THR A 195 31.06 22.88 -4.04
CA THR A 195 31.94 21.71 -3.82
C THR A 195 31.22 20.43 -4.24
N LEU A 196 31.60 19.89 -5.40
CA LEU A 196 31.11 18.60 -5.92
C LEU A 196 31.71 17.47 -5.08
N ALA A 197 30.84 16.72 -4.41
CA ALA A 197 31.18 15.50 -3.68
C ALA A 197 30.93 14.24 -4.53
N GLY A 198 30.09 14.32 -5.56
CA GLY A 198 29.83 13.23 -6.50
C GLY A 198 28.92 13.68 -7.65
N SER A 199 28.99 12.99 -8.78
CA SER A 199 28.07 13.18 -9.91
C SER A 199 27.89 11.86 -10.65
N VAL A 200 26.68 11.59 -11.11
CA VAL A 200 26.38 10.44 -11.97
C VAL A 200 25.28 10.82 -12.96
N GLU A 201 25.35 10.25 -14.16
CA GLU A 201 24.33 10.41 -15.19
C GLU A 201 23.60 9.09 -15.40
N GLY A 202 22.33 9.18 -15.80
CA GLY A 202 21.56 8.04 -16.24
C GLY A 202 20.32 8.46 -17.00
N THR A 203 19.59 7.47 -17.50
CA THR A 203 18.37 7.70 -18.29
C THR A 203 17.13 7.33 -17.50
N ILE A 204 16.06 8.12 -17.65
CA ILE A 204 14.77 7.77 -17.06
C ILE A 204 14.14 6.61 -17.82
N THR A 205 13.80 5.55 -17.10
CA THR A 205 13.04 4.41 -17.63
C THR A 205 11.78 4.24 -16.79
N SER A 206 10.60 4.24 -17.44
CA SER A 206 9.31 4.11 -16.74
C SER A 206 9.13 5.07 -15.54
N GLY A 207 9.60 6.32 -15.68
CA GLY A 207 9.51 7.34 -14.62
C GLY A 207 10.50 7.16 -13.46
N VAL A 208 11.52 6.30 -13.62
CA VAL A 208 12.54 6.00 -12.60
C VAL A 208 13.95 6.22 -13.15
N LEU A 209 14.79 6.86 -12.35
CA LEU A 209 16.24 6.84 -12.45
C LEU A 209 16.79 5.95 -11.33
N ASP A 210 17.59 4.95 -11.65
CA ASP A 210 18.28 4.10 -10.66
C ASP A 210 19.77 4.08 -11.00
N VAL A 211 20.58 4.71 -10.15
CA VAL A 211 22.00 4.94 -10.41
C VAL A 211 22.84 4.70 -9.17
N MET A 212 24.07 4.23 -9.39
CA MET A 212 25.09 4.10 -8.36
C MET A 212 26.01 5.30 -8.40
N MET A 213 26.02 6.10 -7.34
CA MET A 213 26.88 7.28 -7.22
C MET A 213 28.05 6.99 -6.28
N LEU A 214 29.27 7.27 -6.73
CA LEU A 214 30.45 7.27 -5.86
C LEU A 214 30.53 8.60 -5.10
N VAL A 215 30.53 8.53 -3.77
CA VAL A 215 30.81 9.69 -2.92
C VAL A 215 32.33 9.82 -2.80
N SER A 216 32.88 10.97 -3.18
CA SER A 216 34.31 11.24 -3.09
C SER A 216 34.85 10.99 -1.67
N SER A 217 36.03 10.39 -1.58
CA SER A 217 36.74 10.22 -0.30
C SER A 217 37.16 11.55 0.33
N SER A 218 37.26 12.62 -0.47
CA SER A 218 37.54 13.98 0.00
C SER A 218 36.29 14.74 0.44
N ALA A 219 35.11 14.14 0.36
CA ALA A 219 33.87 14.79 0.76
C ALA A 219 33.88 15.12 2.27
N ALA A 220 33.69 16.39 2.60
CA ALA A 220 33.63 16.85 3.99
C ALA A 220 32.39 16.27 4.69
N SER A 221 32.53 15.90 5.96
CA SER A 221 31.37 15.50 6.78
C SER A 221 30.44 16.69 7.01
N SER A 222 29.29 16.70 6.36
CA SER A 222 28.21 17.67 6.58
C SER A 222 26.94 17.27 5.84
N VAL A 223 25.87 18.03 6.04
CA VAL A 223 24.71 18.00 5.15
C VAL A 223 25.11 18.67 3.83
N SER A 224 25.01 17.90 2.76
CA SER A 224 25.08 18.31 1.36
C SER A 224 23.66 18.31 0.79
N ASP A 225 23.52 18.74 -0.45
CA ASP A 225 22.29 18.64 -1.22
C ASP A 225 22.52 17.70 -2.39
N LEU A 226 21.53 16.85 -2.63
CA LEU A 226 21.39 16.04 -3.81
C LEU A 226 20.55 16.83 -4.81
N GLU A 227 21.17 17.27 -5.89
CA GLU A 227 20.49 17.93 -6.99
C GLU A 227 20.27 16.91 -8.11
N MET A 228 19.04 16.80 -8.59
CA MET A 228 18.75 16.15 -9.86
C MET A 228 18.51 17.22 -10.90
N ARG A 229 19.17 17.10 -12.06
CA ARG A 229 18.88 17.90 -13.26
C ARG A 229 18.44 16.96 -14.36
N CYS A 230 17.28 17.22 -14.96
CA CYS A 230 16.76 16.45 -16.08
C CYS A 230 16.71 17.34 -17.31
N GLU A 231 17.41 16.93 -18.36
CA GLU A 231 17.31 17.54 -19.68
C GLU A 231 16.21 16.81 -20.45
N SER A 232 15.03 17.45 -20.52
CA SER A 232 13.92 16.87 -21.25
C SER A 232 14.23 16.82 -22.74
N VAL A 233 13.89 15.69 -23.38
CA VAL A 233 13.88 15.56 -24.85
C VAL A 233 12.98 16.59 -25.54
N ARG A 234 12.06 17.25 -24.82
CA ARG A 234 11.18 18.32 -25.33
C ARG A 234 11.76 19.74 -25.17
N GLY A 235 12.99 19.87 -24.66
CA GLY A 235 13.63 21.15 -24.41
C GLY A 235 13.19 21.76 -23.09
N GLY A 236 14.03 21.65 -22.06
CA GLY A 236 13.80 22.21 -20.74
C GLY A 236 14.67 21.51 -19.70
N ILE A 237 15.15 22.27 -18.70
CA ILE A 237 15.90 21.72 -17.57
C ILE A 237 14.99 21.77 -16.35
N LEU A 238 14.70 20.61 -15.77
CA LEU A 238 14.05 20.50 -14.47
C LEU A 238 15.12 20.23 -13.43
N SER A 239 15.08 20.95 -12.31
CA SER A 239 15.99 20.74 -11.19
C SER A 239 15.24 20.65 -9.87
N ASP A 240 15.54 19.64 -9.06
CA ASP A 240 15.08 19.53 -7.68
C ASP A 240 16.25 19.23 -6.75
N LEU A 241 16.16 19.74 -5.52
CA LEU A 241 17.20 19.68 -4.50
C LEU A 241 16.65 18.99 -3.25
N ARG A 242 17.40 18.04 -2.69
CA ARG A 242 17.06 17.40 -1.42
C ARG A 242 18.26 17.34 -0.48
N PRO A 243 18.06 17.58 0.83
CA PRO A 243 19.10 17.38 1.82
C PRO A 243 19.64 15.94 1.80
N PHE A 244 20.96 15.80 1.88
CA PHE A 244 21.70 14.54 1.85
C PHE A 244 22.87 14.58 2.83
N ALA A 245 22.98 13.61 3.74
CA ALA A 245 24.04 13.59 4.74
C ALA A 245 25.29 12.82 4.27
N VAL A 246 26.48 13.41 4.43
CA VAL A 246 27.76 12.73 4.21
C VAL A 246 28.52 12.57 5.53
N SER A 247 28.94 11.34 5.83
CA SER A 247 29.78 11.00 6.98
C SER A 247 31.22 10.72 6.56
N ALA A 248 32.20 11.35 7.21
CA ALA A 248 33.62 11.10 6.97
C ALA A 248 34.19 9.89 7.75
N LEU A 249 33.44 9.35 8.73
CA LEU A 249 34.01 8.47 9.75
C LEU A 249 33.87 6.97 9.48
N GLY A 250 33.38 6.53 8.31
CA GLY A 250 33.12 5.10 8.06
C GLY A 250 32.03 4.48 8.94
N LYS A 251 31.49 5.25 9.90
CA LYS A 251 30.45 4.82 10.82
C LYS A 251 29.08 5.03 10.16
N PRO A 252 28.16 4.05 10.25
CA PRO A 252 26.81 4.21 9.75
C PRO A 252 26.20 5.49 10.34
N LEU A 253 25.61 6.31 9.46
CA LEU A 253 24.89 7.50 9.87
C LEU A 253 23.76 7.06 10.81
N PRO A 254 23.57 7.72 11.97
CA PRO A 254 22.41 7.44 12.79
C PRO A 254 21.18 7.65 11.92
N ALA A 255 20.23 6.72 11.93
CA ALA A 255 18.99 6.85 11.19
C ALA A 255 18.32 8.16 11.63
N THR A 256 18.42 9.20 10.82
CA THR A 256 17.76 10.49 11.04
C THR A 256 16.29 10.31 10.70
N GLY A 257 15.58 9.61 11.58
CA GLY A 257 14.15 9.40 11.52
C GLY A 257 13.60 9.43 12.94
N GLY A 258 13.16 10.62 13.37
CA GLY A 258 12.54 10.84 14.66
C GLY A 258 13.46 11.51 15.67
N VAL A 259 13.03 12.66 16.17
CA VAL A 259 13.49 13.28 17.43
C VAL A 259 13.97 12.21 18.41
N SER A 260 15.25 12.28 18.78
CA SER A 260 15.84 11.32 19.69
C SER A 260 15.12 11.38 21.04
N SER A 261 14.65 10.23 21.51
CA SER A 261 14.08 10.02 22.85
C SER A 261 15.04 10.46 23.98
N GLY A 262 16.30 10.77 23.67
CA GLY A 262 17.28 11.35 24.59
C GLY A 262 16.99 12.79 24.99
N GLU A 263 16.44 13.62 24.08
CA GLU A 263 16.04 15.00 24.43
C GLU A 263 14.76 15.01 25.27
N LEU A 264 13.87 14.03 25.09
CA LEU A 264 12.72 13.81 25.99
C LEU A 264 13.16 13.34 27.37
N VAL A 265 14.23 12.55 27.50
CA VAL A 265 14.77 12.15 28.82
C VAL A 265 15.45 13.33 29.52
N ILE A 266 16.20 14.18 28.80
CA ILE A 266 16.81 15.38 29.39
C ILE A 266 15.75 16.43 29.74
N ALA A 267 14.73 16.63 28.90
CA ALA A 267 13.59 17.50 29.22
C ALA A 267 12.77 16.97 30.41
N SER A 268 12.55 15.65 30.49
CA SER A 268 11.85 15.02 31.63
C SER A 268 12.67 15.11 32.93
N LEU A 269 14.00 14.95 32.86
CA LEU A 269 14.91 15.12 34.00
C LEU A 269 14.97 16.58 34.46
N LEU A 270 14.92 17.56 33.55
CA LEU A 270 14.86 18.98 33.89
C LEU A 270 13.51 19.38 34.50
N VAL A 271 12.40 18.82 34.02
CA VAL A 271 11.06 19.03 34.61
C VAL A 271 10.96 18.37 36.00
N LEU A 272 11.49 17.16 36.17
CA LEU A 272 11.53 16.47 37.48
C LEU A 272 12.48 17.17 38.47
N ALA A 273 13.64 17.65 38.02
CA ALA A 273 14.55 18.44 38.85
C ALA A 273 13.95 19.81 39.22
N GLY A 274 13.21 20.45 38.29
CA GLY A 274 12.48 21.68 38.55
C GLY A 274 11.35 21.51 39.58
N LEU A 275 10.57 20.43 39.48
CA LEU A 275 9.52 20.10 40.45
C LEU A 275 10.09 19.72 41.83
N GLY A 276 11.25 19.04 41.88
CA GLY A 276 11.94 18.73 43.14
C GLY A 276 12.42 20.00 43.89
N LEU A 277 12.92 21.00 43.17
CA LEU A 277 13.34 22.28 43.76
C LEU A 277 12.16 23.14 44.25
N ILE A 278 11.00 23.04 43.60
CA ILE A 278 9.77 23.70 44.07
C ILE A 278 9.18 22.97 45.29
N GLY A 279 9.20 21.64 45.30
CA GLY A 279 8.78 20.81 46.43
C GLY A 279 9.61 21.03 47.70
N CYS A 280 10.94 21.05 47.60
CA CYS A 280 11.81 21.31 48.75
C CYS A 280 11.70 22.73 49.31
N ARG A 281 11.29 23.72 48.49
CA ARG A 281 11.00 25.08 48.98
C ARG A 281 9.67 25.17 49.74
N HIS A 282 8.72 24.29 49.45
CA HIS A 282 7.42 24.28 50.13
C HIS A 282 7.50 23.61 51.51
N ASP A 283 8.37 22.61 51.69
CA ASP A 283 8.51 21.88 52.95
C ASP A 283 9.28 22.65 54.04
N ARG A 284 10.23 23.51 53.64
CA ARG A 284 10.92 24.42 54.59
C ARG A 284 10.03 25.51 55.17
N ARG A 285 8.86 25.78 54.59
CA ARG A 285 7.89 26.73 55.20
C ARG A 285 6.99 26.08 56.23
N ILE A 286 6.81 24.75 56.19
CA ILE A 286 5.94 24.03 57.13
C ILE A 286 6.74 23.65 58.39
N ALA A 287 8.03 23.33 58.27
CA ALA A 287 8.90 23.03 59.39
C ALA A 287 9.23 24.22 60.33
N LYS A 288 8.79 25.45 60.01
CA LYS A 288 8.88 26.62 60.91
C LYS A 288 7.61 26.89 61.73
N ARG A 289 6.56 26.08 61.61
CA ARG A 289 5.29 26.25 62.35
C ARG A 289 5.03 25.25 63.47
N SER A 290 5.90 24.29 63.69
CA SER A 290 5.77 23.29 64.76
C SER A 290 6.93 23.36 65.76
N ALA A 291 7.04 24.49 66.46
CA ALA A 291 7.75 24.55 67.74
C ALA A 291 6.73 24.20 68.86
N PRO A 292 6.91 23.09 69.60
CA PRO A 292 6.03 22.75 70.71
C PRO A 292 6.27 23.70 71.89
N ARG A 293 5.16 24.27 72.41
CA ARG A 293 5.11 25.01 73.67
C ARG A 293 5.50 24.07 74.82
N SER A 294 6.49 24.49 75.61
CA SER A 294 6.78 23.95 76.93
C SER A 294 5.58 24.13 77.85
N LEU A 295 5.10 23.03 78.44
CA LEU A 295 4.21 23.03 79.59
C LEU A 295 5.06 22.85 80.85
N SER A 296 4.96 23.81 81.76
CA SER A 296 5.48 23.75 83.13
C SER A 296 4.31 23.43 84.05
N CYS A 297 4.42 22.32 84.79
CA CYS A 297 4.03 22.14 86.19
C CYS A 297 4.93 21.03 86.73
#